data_AF-A0A972ZWA3-F1
#
_entry.id   AF-A0A972ZWA3-F1
#
_cell.length_a   1.000
_cell.length_b   1.000
_cell.length_c   1.000
_cell.angle_alpha   90.00
_cell.angle_beta   90.00
_cell.angle_gamma   90.00
#
_symmetry.space_group_name_H-M   'P 1'
#
loop_
_entity.id
_entity.type
_entity.pdbx_description
1 polymer ?
#
loop_
_entity_poly.entity_id
_entity_poly.type
_entity_poly.pdbx_seq_one_letter_code
_entity_poly.pdbx_strand_id
1 'polypeptide(L)'
;VRLLGAGYLIYLGLRLILSKSDAPEIADQGGIGAGSSFRFGFFVTLTNPKAIVLFTSVFATSVTAATPIWLMLLMIGLVFAAALIWYAIVSVFMSSTPVRRRFTRARHWIERAAGVVFVGIGGRILWDARNPIL
;
A
#
# COMPACT_ATOMS: atom_id res chain seq x y z
N VAL A 1 -12.55 -0.95 19.24
CA VAL A 1 -11.61 -0.90 18.07
C VAL A 1 -12.34 -0.68 16.73
N ARG A 2 -13.44 -1.40 16.42
CA ARG A 2 -14.17 -1.29 15.13
C ARG A 2 -14.70 0.12 14.80
N LEU A 3 -15.31 0.83 15.76
CA LEU A 3 -15.79 2.22 15.54
C LEU A 3 -14.67 3.20 15.19
N LEU A 4 -13.54 3.12 15.89
CA LEU A 4 -12.37 3.98 15.62
C LEU A 4 -11.80 3.71 14.22
N GLY A 5 -11.70 2.43 13.84
CA GLY A 5 -11.28 2.04 12.48
C GLY A 5 -12.24 2.55 11.40
N ALA A 6 -13.55 2.47 11.65
CA ALA A 6 -14.57 2.97 10.73
C ALA A 6 -14.51 4.50 10.56
N GLY A 7 -14.40 5.24 11.67
CA GLY A 7 -14.22 6.70 11.65
C GLY A 7 -12.96 7.12 10.90
N TYR A 8 -11.85 6.39 11.11
CA TYR A 8 -10.60 6.64 10.40
C TYR A 8 -10.71 6.37 8.89
N LEU A 9 -11.39 5.29 8.48
CA LEU A 9 -11.63 4.99 7.06
C LEU A 9 -12.49 6.06 6.38
N ILE A 10 -13.55 6.53 7.04
CA ILE A 10 -14.38 7.62 6.53
C ILE A 10 -13.57 8.91 6.41
N TYR A 11 -12.77 9.25 7.42
CA TYR A 11 -11.88 10.40 7.37
C TYR A 11 -10.89 10.33 6.21
N LEU A 12 -10.21 9.18 6.02
CA LEU A 12 -9.31 8.98 4.89
C LEU A 12 -10.05 9.05 3.54
N GLY A 13 -11.23 8.46 3.45
CA GLY A 13 -12.03 8.47 2.23
C GLY A 13 -12.50 9.87 1.84
N LEU A 14 -12.98 10.66 2.82
CA LEU A 14 -13.34 12.06 2.61
C LEU A 14 -12.13 12.90 2.21
N ARG A 15 -10.97 12.68 2.85
CA ARG A 15 -9.73 13.36 2.48
C ARG A 15 -9.30 13.06 1.04
N LEU A 16 -9.52 11.84 0.55
CA LEU A 16 -9.24 11.46 -0.85
C LEU A 16 -10.26 12.05 -1.84
N ILE A 17 -11.54 12.17 -1.46
CA ILE A 17 -12.58 12.78 -2.31
C ILE A 17 -12.39 14.30 -2.42
N LEU A 18 -12.06 14.93 -1.30
CA LEU A 18 -11.86 16.38 -1.14
C LEU A 18 -10.43 16.82 -1.50
N SER A 19 -9.53 15.87 -1.76
CA SER A 19 -8.21 16.09 -2.34
C SER A 19 -8.37 16.97 -3.58
N LYS A 20 -7.87 18.21 -3.50
CA LYS A 20 -7.74 19.02 -4.71
C LYS A 20 -6.68 18.35 -5.56
N SER A 21 -6.98 18.23 -6.85
CA SER A 21 -5.99 17.89 -7.87
C SER A 21 -5.06 19.08 -8.05
N ASP A 22 -4.34 19.45 -6.98
CA ASP A 22 -3.01 19.96 -7.16
C ASP A 22 -2.30 18.77 -7.75
N ALA A 23 -2.21 18.75 -9.08
CA ALA A 23 -1.15 18.01 -9.73
C ALA A 23 0.06 18.31 -8.85
N PRO A 24 0.77 17.30 -8.33
CA PRO A 24 2.06 17.62 -7.79
C PRO A 24 2.72 18.33 -8.96
N GLU A 25 2.90 19.65 -8.83
CA GLU A 25 4.21 20.19 -9.07
C GLU A 25 5.06 19.14 -8.39
N ILE A 26 5.65 18.28 -9.23
CA ILE A 26 6.98 17.84 -8.94
C ILE A 26 7.68 19.19 -8.88
N ALA A 27 7.58 19.85 -7.71
CA ALA A 27 8.55 20.78 -7.25
C ALA A 27 9.80 20.03 -7.62
N ASP A 28 10.57 20.64 -8.50
CA ASP A 28 11.92 20.25 -8.74
C ASP A 28 12.59 20.45 -7.37
N GLN A 29 12.29 19.52 -6.44
CA GLN A 29 12.87 19.39 -5.12
C GLN A 29 14.26 18.96 -5.52
N GLY A 30 15.11 19.98 -5.73
CA GLY A 30 16.39 19.88 -6.40
C GLY A 30 17.01 18.55 -6.10
N GLY A 31 17.02 17.69 -7.12
CA GLY A 31 17.38 16.27 -7.06
C GLY A 31 17.31 15.64 -5.67
N ILE A 32 16.15 15.11 -5.26
CA ILE A 32 16.17 13.99 -4.31
C ILE A 32 16.99 12.90 -5.00
N GLY A 33 18.28 12.81 -4.65
CA GLY A 33 19.22 11.90 -5.30
C GLY A 33 18.65 10.49 -5.30
N ALA A 34 18.93 9.71 -6.35
CA ALA A 34 18.33 8.38 -6.54
C ALA A 34 18.35 7.51 -5.27
N GLY A 35 19.40 7.62 -4.45
CA GLY A 35 19.52 6.93 -3.17
C GLY A 35 18.53 7.36 -2.08
N SER A 36 18.10 8.63 -2.05
CA SER A 36 17.13 9.13 -1.07
C SER A 36 15.71 8.70 -1.40
N SER A 37 15.33 8.70 -2.70
CA SER A 37 14.04 8.15 -3.16
C SER A 37 13.93 6.64 -2.89
N PHE A 38 15.01 5.89 -3.14
CA PHE A 38 15.06 4.46 -2.83
C PHE A 38 14.94 4.20 -1.32
N ARG A 39 15.69 4.94 -0.49
CA ARG A 39 15.62 4.82 0.97
C ARG A 39 14.24 5.15 1.50
N PHE A 40 13.61 6.22 1.02
CA PHE A 40 12.26 6.58 1.43
C PHE A 40 11.25 5.48 1.09
N GLY A 41 11.24 4.99 -0.16
CA GLY A 41 10.36 3.89 -0.57
C GLY A 41 10.63 2.59 0.22
N PHE A 42 11.90 2.29 0.47
CA PHE A 42 12.34 1.14 1.27
C PHE A 42 11.80 1.23 2.69
N PHE A 43 12.04 2.34 3.41
CA PHE A 43 11.58 2.50 4.79
C PHE A 43 10.06 2.60 4.89
N VAL A 44 9.37 3.25 3.96
CA VAL A 44 7.90 3.30 3.94
C VAL A 44 7.32 1.90 3.79
N THR A 45 7.89 1.08 2.92
CA THR A 45 7.44 -0.30 2.69
C THR A 45 7.79 -1.20 3.86
N LEU A 46 9.02 -1.10 4.40
CA LEU A 46 9.49 -1.89 5.53
C LEU A 46 8.73 -1.57 6.81
N THR A 47 8.39 -0.30 7.03
CA THR A 47 7.65 0.15 8.23
C THR A 47 6.16 -0.13 8.11
N ASN A 48 5.67 -0.78 7.05
CA ASN A 48 4.26 -1.13 6.91
C ASN A 48 3.88 -2.23 7.93
N PRO A 49 3.23 -1.87 9.06
CA PRO A 49 3.01 -2.82 10.15
C PRO A 49 2.07 -3.95 9.73
N LYS A 50 1.18 -3.70 8.74
CA LYS A 50 0.29 -4.73 8.20
C LYS A 50 1.06 -5.80 7.42
N ALA A 51 2.03 -5.37 6.61
CA ALA A 51 2.86 -6.29 5.84
C ALA A 51 3.72 -7.16 6.76
N ILE A 52 4.33 -6.55 7.79
CA ILE A 52 5.11 -7.28 8.81
C ILE A 52 4.25 -8.37 9.44
N VAL A 53 3.08 -8.02 9.98
CA VAL A 53 2.20 -9.00 10.67
C VAL A 53 1.78 -10.14 9.72
N LEU A 54 1.44 -9.83 8.47
CA LEU A 54 1.06 -10.84 7.48
C LEU A 54 2.21 -11.82 7.21
N PHE A 55 3.40 -11.31 6.84
CA PHE A 55 4.54 -12.15 6.54
C PHE A 55 5.01 -12.93 7.76
N THR A 56 5.05 -12.31 8.94
CA THR A 56 5.37 -13.00 10.19
C THR A 56 4.38 -14.14 10.46
N SER A 57 3.08 -13.94 10.24
CA SER A 57 2.07 -15.01 10.40
C SER A 57 2.27 -16.15 9.40
N VAL A 58 2.57 -15.84 8.13
CA VAL A 58 2.82 -16.86 7.09
C VAL A 58 4.09 -17.66 7.41
N PHE A 59 5.18 -17.00 7.77
CA PHE A 59 6.42 -17.69 8.12
C PHE A 59 6.30 -18.47 9.43
N ALA A 60 5.65 -17.92 10.45
CA ALA A 60 5.44 -18.63 11.72
C ALA A 60 4.60 -19.90 11.57
N THR A 61 3.65 -19.92 10.62
CA THR A 61 2.83 -21.11 10.33
C THR A 61 3.51 -22.08 9.36
N SER A 62 4.42 -21.60 8.51
CA SER A 62 5.08 -22.42 7.48
C SER A 62 6.42 -23.01 7.92
N VAL A 63 7.12 -22.36 8.86
CA VAL A 63 8.43 -22.79 9.37
C VAL A 63 8.23 -23.47 10.72
N THR A 64 8.68 -24.72 10.83
CA THR A 64 8.70 -25.49 12.07
C THR A 64 10.14 -25.74 12.51
N ALA A 65 10.36 -26.16 13.76
CA ALA A 65 11.70 -26.49 14.25
C ALA A 65 12.41 -27.61 13.46
N ALA A 66 11.65 -28.42 12.70
CA ALA A 66 12.17 -29.47 11.83
C ALA A 66 12.50 -28.99 10.41
N THR A 67 12.20 -27.73 10.06
CA THR A 67 12.40 -27.22 8.70
C THR A 67 13.90 -27.01 8.42
N PRO A 68 14.45 -27.60 7.34
CA PRO A 68 15.85 -27.41 6.99
C PRO A 68 16.18 -25.95 6.66
N ILE A 69 17.37 -25.49 7.08
CA ILE A 69 17.85 -24.11 6.84
C ILE A 69 17.84 -23.75 5.35
N TRP A 70 18.21 -24.69 4.46
CA TRP A 70 18.22 -24.46 3.01
C TRP A 70 16.82 -24.14 2.47
N LEU A 71 15.78 -24.76 3.02
CA LEU A 71 14.40 -24.54 2.59
C LEU A 71 13.90 -23.18 3.06
N MET A 72 14.29 -22.76 4.28
CA MET A 72 14.02 -21.41 4.78
C MET A 72 14.69 -20.33 3.91
N LEU A 73 15.96 -20.52 3.54
CA LEU A 73 16.67 -19.60 2.64
C LEU A 73 16.02 -19.55 1.25
N LEU A 74 15.55 -20.69 0.73
CA LEU A 74 14.83 -20.76 -0.54
C LEU A 74 13.52 -19.97 -0.49
N MET A 75 12.72 -20.12 0.57
CA MET A 75 11.46 -19.37 0.75
C MET A 75 11.70 -17.86 0.80
N ILE A 76 12.70 -17.42 1.57
CA ILE A 76 13.07 -16.01 1.66
C ILE A 76 13.52 -15.49 0.28
N GLY A 77 14.36 -16.25 -0.42
CA GLY A 77 14.82 -15.92 -1.77
C GLY A 77 13.68 -15.79 -2.77
N LEU A 78 12.69 -16.69 -2.72
CA LEU A 78 11.53 -16.65 -3.60
C LEU A 78 10.65 -15.42 -3.36
N VAL A 79 10.38 -15.10 -2.08
CA VAL A 79 9.60 -13.90 -1.72
C VAL A 79 10.32 -12.64 -2.17
N PHE A 80 11.64 -12.57 -1.98
CA PHE A 80 12.45 -11.44 -2.41
C PHE A 80 12.48 -11.30 -3.94
N ALA A 81 12.66 -12.39 -4.67
CA ALA A 81 12.64 -12.40 -6.13
C ALA A 81 11.27 -11.97 -6.69
N ALA A 82 10.18 -12.49 -6.12
CA ALA A 82 8.83 -12.11 -6.51
C ALA A 82 8.58 -10.60 -6.29
N ALA A 83 9.01 -10.06 -5.15
CA ALA A 83 8.92 -8.62 -4.87
C ALA A 83 9.75 -7.81 -5.87
N LEU A 84 11.00 -8.18 -6.13
CA LEU A 84 11.85 -7.51 -7.11
C LEU A 84 11.25 -7.51 -8.51
N ILE A 85 10.76 -8.65 -8.99
CA ILE A 85 10.13 -8.78 -10.30
C ILE A 85 8.88 -7.89 -10.36
N TRP A 86 8.02 -7.95 -9.35
CA TRP A 86 6.82 -7.12 -9.29
C TRP A 86 7.15 -5.62 -9.31
N TYR A 87 8.06 -5.16 -8.46
CA TYR A 87 8.45 -3.75 -8.42
C TYR A 87 9.20 -3.32 -9.69
N ALA A 88 10.01 -4.18 -10.30
CA ALA A 88 10.66 -3.90 -11.58
C ALA A 88 9.63 -3.71 -12.70
N ILE A 89 8.63 -4.59 -12.78
CA ILE A 89 7.50 -4.45 -13.72
C ILE A 89 6.81 -3.11 -13.49
N VAL A 90 6.37 -2.82 -12.26
CA VAL A 90 5.69 -1.56 -11.91
C VAL A 90 6.57 -0.35 -12.23
N SER A 91 7.87 -0.42 -11.95
CA SER A 91 8.84 0.64 -12.24
C SER A 91 8.97 0.89 -13.74
N VAL A 92 9.09 -0.16 -14.57
CA VAL A 92 9.18 -0.02 -16.03
C VAL A 92 7.89 0.57 -16.60
N PHE A 93 6.73 0.12 -16.12
CA PHE A 93 5.43 0.69 -16.50
C PHE A 93 5.32 2.18 -16.12
N MET A 94 5.79 2.56 -14.93
CA MET A 94 5.74 3.94 -14.44
C MET A 94 6.85 4.85 -15.01
N SER A 95 7.97 4.29 -15.46
CA SER A 95 9.11 5.03 -16.06
C SER A 95 8.81 5.52 -17.48
N SER A 96 7.74 4.99 -18.11
CA SER A 96 7.30 5.43 -19.43
C SER A 96 6.68 6.84 -19.38
N THR A 97 7.35 7.85 -19.94
CA THR A 97 6.92 9.26 -20.01
C THR A 97 5.43 9.48 -20.39
N PRO A 98 4.84 8.76 -21.37
CA PRO A 98 3.41 8.89 -21.68
C PRO A 98 2.47 8.33 -20.59
N VAL A 99 2.89 7.28 -19.86
CA VAL A 99 2.12 6.67 -18.75
C VAL A 99 2.04 7.64 -17.59
N ARG A 100 3.13 8.33 -17.27
CA ARG A 100 3.18 9.31 -16.17
C ARG A 100 2.18 10.46 -16.36
N ARG A 101 2.01 10.95 -17.60
CA ARG A 101 1.06 12.03 -17.93
C ARG A 101 -0.39 11.54 -17.98
N ARG A 102 -0.63 10.28 -18.37
CA ARG A 102 -1.96 9.67 -18.29
C ARG A 102 -2.34 9.35 -16.85
N PHE A 103 -1.38 8.90 -16.05
CA PHE A 103 -1.53 8.60 -14.64
C PHE A 103 -1.85 9.85 -13.83
N THR A 104 -1.19 10.99 -14.07
CA THR A 104 -1.55 12.24 -13.37
C THR A 104 -2.99 12.69 -13.66
N ARG A 105 -3.49 12.52 -14.89
CA ARG A 105 -4.91 12.77 -15.23
C ARG A 105 -5.87 11.75 -14.61
N ALA A 106 -5.48 10.48 -14.55
CA ALA A 106 -6.30 9.41 -13.98
C ALA A 106 -6.25 9.39 -12.44
N ARG A 107 -5.18 9.90 -11.84
CA ARG A 107 -4.90 9.90 -10.40
C ARG A 107 -6.04 10.53 -9.62
N HIS A 108 -6.57 11.65 -10.10
CA HIS A 108 -7.71 12.31 -9.44
C HIS A 108 -8.96 11.41 -9.39
N TRP A 109 -9.23 10.68 -10.47
CA TRP A 109 -10.34 9.72 -10.52
C TRP A 109 -10.06 8.47 -9.67
N ILE A 110 -8.82 8.00 -9.65
CA ILE A 110 -8.38 6.87 -8.82
C ILE A 110 -8.50 7.22 -7.33
N GLU A 111 -8.03 8.39 -6.92
CA GLU A 111 -8.14 8.89 -5.54
C GLU A 111 -9.61 9.03 -5.12
N ARG A 112 -10.46 9.60 -5.98
CA ARG A 112 -11.90 9.69 -5.70
C ARG A 112 -12.58 8.32 -5.61
N ALA A 113 -12.28 7.40 -6.52
CA ALA A 113 -12.85 6.06 -6.49
C ALA A 113 -12.42 5.31 -5.22
N ALA A 114 -11.14 5.36 -4.86
CA ALA A 114 -10.63 4.81 -3.60
C ALA A 114 -11.30 5.46 -2.38
N GLY A 115 -11.49 6.78 -2.42
CA GLY A 115 -12.18 7.52 -1.37
C GLY A 115 -13.63 7.09 -1.18
N VAL A 116 -14.38 6.91 -2.26
CA VAL A 116 -15.77 6.39 -2.23
C VAL A 116 -15.80 4.99 -1.63
N VAL A 117 -14.87 4.12 -2.02
CA VAL A 117 -14.76 2.77 -1.44
C VAL A 117 -14.47 2.83 0.06
N PHE A 118 -13.56 3.68 0.51
CA PHE A 118 -13.24 3.83 1.94
C PHE A 118 -14.40 4.37 2.77
N VAL A 119 -15.13 5.37 2.25
CA VAL A 119 -16.35 5.88 2.91
C VAL A 119 -17.42 4.78 2.95
N GLY A 120 -17.62 4.04 1.85
CA GLY A 120 -18.57 2.94 1.79
C GLY A 120 -18.27 1.81 2.78
N ILE A 121 -17.00 1.37 2.85
CA ILE A 121 -16.56 0.34 3.80
C ILE A 121 -16.69 0.86 5.24
N GLY A 122 -16.25 2.08 5.53
CA GLY A 122 -16.37 2.67 6.86
C GLY A 122 -17.83 2.81 7.31
N GLY A 123 -18.72 3.24 6.41
CA GLY A 123 -20.15 3.31 6.63
C GLY A 123 -20.78 1.95 6.91
N ARG A 124 -20.39 0.91 6.15
CA ARG A 124 -20.83 -0.47 6.40
C ARG A 124 -20.38 -0.96 7.78
N ILE A 125 -19.13 -0.71 8.18
CA ILE A 125 -18.62 -1.12 9.50
C ILE A 125 -19.38 -0.41 10.63
N LEU A 126 -19.74 0.88 10.45
CA LEU A 126 -20.59 1.61 11.41
C LEU A 126 -21.99 1.01 11.50
N TRP A 127 -22.57 0.61 10.35
CA TRP A 127 -23.87 -0.05 10.29
C TRP A 127 -23.85 -1.40 11.02
N ASP A 128 -22.84 -2.24 10.73
CA ASP A 128 -22.66 -3.55 11.36
C ASP A 128 -22.34 -3.42 12.87
N ALA A 129 -21.68 -2.34 13.29
CA ALA A 129 -21.45 -2.07 14.71
C ALA A 129 -22.72 -1.57 15.44
N ARG A 130 -23.67 -0.97 14.73
CA ARG A 130 -24.97 -0.53 15.26
C ARG A 130 -25.98 -1.68 15.33
N ASN A 131 -25.90 -2.62 14.39
CA ASN A 131 -26.68 -3.85 14.37
C ASN A 131 -25.76 -5.03 14.67
N PRO A 132 -25.28 -5.21 15.92
CA PRO A 132 -24.64 -6.45 16.31
C PRO A 132 -25.69 -7.53 16.16
N ILE A 133 -25.58 -8.34 15.10
CA ILE A 133 -26.40 -9.52 14.91
C ILE A 133 -26.19 -10.36 16.18
N LEU A 134 -27.27 -10.55 16.94
CA LEU A 134 -27.34 -11.41 18.14
C LEU A 134 -26.78 -12.80 17.85
#